data_AF-E1RCW9-F1
#
_entry.id   AF-E1RCW9-F1
#
_cell.length_a   1.000
_cell.length_b   1.000
_cell.length_c   1.000
_cell.angle_alpha   90.00
_cell.angle_beta   90.00
_cell.angle_gamma   90.00
#
_symmetry.space_group_name_H-M   'P 1'
#
loop_
_entity.id
_entity.type
_entity.pdbx_description
1 polymer ?
#
loop_
_entity_poly.entity_id
_entity_poly.type
_entity_poly.pdbx_seq_one_letter_code
_entity_poly.pdbx_strand_id
1 'polypeptide(L)'
;MADFIETTNTKSATRELAASIADVATFQSIIQSVIDDNPFGCTAYTQSGVSHNGVEVNRESYTVKIVFEDNAAEKIGTLSVKCPTVSSMNSAAGAILADADLAVAVGGDPVRDADSDTYSCQLKCHDANSETYYVTFSRDKVRISSYEDNSILTVVETWADTVAALA
;
A
#
# COMPACT_ATOMS: atom_id res chain seq x y z
N MET A 1 30.49 -21.42 -27.27
CA MET A 1 29.50 -21.77 -26.23
C MET A 1 28.97 -20.45 -25.72
N ALA A 2 27.67 -20.19 -25.78
CA ALA A 2 27.12 -18.95 -25.25
C ALA A 2 26.94 -19.15 -23.74
N ASP A 3 27.76 -18.46 -22.95
CA ASP A 3 27.62 -18.44 -21.50
C ASP A 3 26.59 -17.37 -21.08
N PHE A 4 25.89 -17.64 -19.99
CA PHE A 4 25.00 -16.67 -19.37
C PHE A 4 25.82 -15.53 -18.76
N ILE A 5 25.42 -14.29 -19.05
CA ILE A 5 26.00 -13.09 -18.45
C ILE A 5 25.02 -12.60 -17.38
N GLU A 6 25.50 -12.42 -16.16
CA GLU A 6 24.73 -11.80 -15.09
C GLU A 6 24.40 -10.35 -15.47
N THR A 7 23.13 -9.97 -15.39
CA THR A 7 22.68 -8.64 -15.82
C THR A 7 22.60 -7.64 -14.67
N THR A 8 22.26 -8.07 -13.45
CA THR A 8 21.99 -7.21 -12.27
C THR A 8 22.04 -8.01 -10.97
N ASN A 9 22.42 -7.38 -9.85
CA ASN A 9 22.41 -8.00 -8.52
C ASN A 9 21.60 -7.13 -7.53
N THR A 10 20.29 -7.33 -7.57
CA THR A 10 19.33 -6.55 -6.77
C THR A 10 18.98 -7.23 -5.45
N LYS A 11 18.62 -6.42 -4.45
CA LYS A 11 18.30 -6.81 -3.08
C LYS A 11 16.84 -6.50 -2.73
N SER A 12 16.43 -6.99 -1.56
CA SER A 12 15.14 -6.67 -0.94
C SER A 12 15.29 -6.61 0.58
N ALA A 13 14.56 -5.71 1.22
CA ALA A 13 14.50 -5.56 2.67
C ALA A 13 13.04 -5.37 3.10
N THR A 14 12.69 -5.82 4.30
CA THR A 14 11.33 -5.66 4.85
C THR A 14 11.44 -5.20 6.30
N ARG A 15 10.69 -4.16 6.63
CA ARG A 15 10.43 -3.69 7.99
C ARG A 15 9.01 -4.11 8.36
N GLU A 16 8.88 -5.03 9.30
CA GLU A 16 7.60 -5.30 9.96
C GLU A 16 7.34 -4.16 10.96
N LEU A 17 6.10 -3.66 11.00
CA LEU A 17 5.70 -2.56 11.87
C LEU A 17 5.35 -3.09 13.26
N ALA A 18 5.67 -2.33 14.30
CA ALA A 18 5.32 -2.70 15.68
C ALA A 18 3.81 -2.70 15.92
N ALA A 19 3.08 -1.85 15.18
CA ALA A 19 1.62 -1.80 15.16
C ALA A 19 1.13 -1.61 13.74
N SER A 20 -0.03 -2.18 13.43
CA SER A 20 -0.74 -1.95 12.17
C SER A 20 -1.08 -0.47 12.00
N ILE A 21 -0.91 0.06 10.79
CA ILE A 21 -1.38 1.40 10.44
C ILE A 21 -2.89 1.49 10.69
N ALA A 22 -3.30 2.47 11.50
CA ALA A 22 -4.63 2.52 12.11
C ALA A 22 -5.79 2.48 11.09
N ASP A 23 -5.70 3.29 10.05
CA ASP A 23 -6.77 3.43 9.06
C ASP A 23 -6.23 3.82 7.67
N VAL A 24 -7.11 3.76 6.67
CA VAL A 24 -6.78 4.09 5.29
C VAL A 24 -6.36 5.55 5.11
N ALA A 25 -6.85 6.46 5.95
CA ALA A 25 -6.55 7.88 5.84
C ALA A 25 -5.10 8.18 6.28
N THR A 26 -4.68 7.55 7.38
CA THR A 26 -3.29 7.55 7.86
C THR A 26 -2.37 6.91 6.82
N PHE A 27 -2.76 5.74 6.29
CA PHE A 27 -2.02 5.06 5.23
C PHE A 27 -1.83 5.94 3.99
N GLN A 28 -2.91 6.58 3.51
CA GLN A 28 -2.85 7.47 2.35
C GLN A 28 -2.01 8.72 2.62
N SER A 29 -2.07 9.27 3.84
CA SER A 29 -1.27 10.44 4.22
C SER A 29 0.23 10.16 4.19
N ILE A 30 0.65 8.96 4.61
CA ILE A 30 2.05 8.52 4.51
C ILE A 30 2.50 8.41 3.05
N ILE A 31 1.66 7.83 2.18
CA ILE A 31 1.99 7.71 0.76
C ILE A 31 2.12 9.09 0.11
N GLN A 32 1.17 9.97 0.41
CA GLN A 32 1.14 11.30 -0.15
C GLN A 32 2.36 12.13 0.30
N SER A 33 2.78 12.02 1.57
CA SER A 33 3.99 12.71 2.03
C SER A 33 5.25 12.23 1.32
N VAL A 34 5.37 10.93 1.02
CA VAL A 34 6.52 10.43 0.23
C VAL A 34 6.52 11.01 -1.18
N ILE A 35 5.36 11.11 -1.82
CA ILE A 35 5.23 11.64 -3.19
C ILE A 35 5.53 13.14 -3.22
N ASP A 36 4.98 13.91 -2.27
CA ASP A 36 5.07 15.37 -2.26
C ASP A 36 6.42 15.87 -1.75
N ASP A 37 6.93 15.30 -0.66
CA ASP A 37 8.18 15.75 -0.03
C ASP A 37 9.41 15.07 -0.62
N ASN A 38 9.24 13.95 -1.33
CA ASN A 38 10.30 13.13 -1.90
C ASN A 38 11.49 12.93 -0.93
N PRO A 39 11.24 12.36 0.26
CA PRO A 39 12.25 12.23 1.32
C PRO A 39 13.41 11.33 0.92
N PHE A 40 13.25 10.52 -0.13
CA PHE A 40 14.27 9.62 -0.64
C PHE A 40 15.23 10.29 -1.63
N GLY A 41 14.98 11.55 -2.03
CA GLY A 41 15.83 12.26 -2.98
C GLY A 41 15.77 11.69 -4.41
N CYS A 42 14.65 11.05 -4.78
CA CYS A 42 14.50 10.46 -6.10
C CYS A 42 14.45 11.53 -7.19
N THR A 43 14.94 11.21 -8.37
CA THR A 43 15.09 12.15 -9.49
C THR A 43 14.13 11.81 -10.62
N ALA A 44 13.52 12.83 -11.23
CA ALA A 44 12.69 12.64 -12.41
C ALA A 44 13.52 12.08 -13.58
N TYR A 45 12.90 11.24 -14.40
CA TYR A 45 13.56 10.59 -15.54
C TYR A 45 12.66 10.57 -16.77
N THR A 46 13.25 10.32 -17.94
CA THR A 46 12.50 10.17 -19.19
C THR A 46 12.71 8.77 -19.73
N GLN A 47 11.61 8.05 -19.96
CA GLN A 47 11.62 6.72 -20.54
C GLN A 47 10.72 6.70 -21.78
N SER A 48 11.27 6.30 -22.92
CA SER A 48 10.52 6.22 -24.19
C SER A 48 9.80 7.52 -24.58
N GLY A 49 10.39 8.68 -24.24
CA GLY A 49 9.82 10.00 -24.51
C GLY A 49 8.73 10.45 -23.52
N VAL A 50 8.43 9.67 -22.48
CA VAL A 50 7.51 10.02 -21.39
C VAL A 50 8.31 10.48 -20.18
N SER A 51 7.93 11.61 -19.59
CA SER A 51 8.52 12.12 -18.36
C SER A 51 7.84 11.47 -17.15
N HIS A 52 8.65 10.95 -16.24
CA HIS A 52 8.24 10.34 -14.98
C HIS A 52 8.79 11.14 -13.80
N ASN A 53 7.99 11.25 -12.75
CA ASN A 53 8.44 11.85 -11.49
C ASN A 53 9.46 10.94 -10.79
N GLY A 54 10.25 11.49 -9.87
CA GLY A 54 11.21 10.69 -9.10
C GLY A 54 10.53 9.62 -8.24
N VAL A 55 9.37 9.95 -7.67
CA VAL A 55 8.49 9.02 -6.98
C VAL A 55 7.12 9.04 -7.65
N GLU A 56 6.61 7.87 -8.00
CA GLU A 56 5.26 7.71 -8.56
C GLU A 56 4.59 6.44 -8.07
N VAL A 57 3.26 6.41 -8.02
CA VAL A 57 2.50 5.19 -7.70
C VAL A 57 2.63 4.22 -8.87
N ASN A 58 3.18 3.03 -8.61
CA ASN A 58 3.27 1.96 -9.59
C ASN A 58 1.97 1.14 -9.64
N ARG A 59 1.46 0.80 -8.44
CA ARG A 59 0.21 0.06 -8.25
C ARG A 59 -0.28 0.21 -6.82
N GLU A 60 -1.59 0.20 -6.67
CA GLU A 60 -2.24 0.25 -5.37
C GLU A 60 -3.48 -0.64 -5.36
N SER A 61 -3.88 -1.07 -4.16
CA SER A 61 -5.15 -1.76 -3.95
C SER A 61 -5.59 -1.67 -2.50
N TYR A 62 -6.89 -1.51 -2.31
CA TYR A 62 -7.52 -1.34 -1.01
C TYR A 62 -8.69 -2.32 -0.91
N THR A 63 -8.70 -3.17 0.10
CA THR A 63 -9.79 -4.13 0.31
C THR A 63 -10.56 -3.76 1.54
N VAL A 64 -11.85 -3.46 1.37
CA VAL A 64 -12.77 -3.31 2.49
C VAL A 64 -13.24 -4.69 2.98
N LYS A 65 -13.35 -4.85 4.30
CA LYS A 65 -13.95 -6.00 4.98
C LYS A 65 -15.27 -5.60 5.62
N ILE A 66 -16.30 -6.37 5.32
CA ILE A 66 -17.63 -6.22 5.89
C ILE A 66 -18.02 -7.55 6.50
N VAL A 67 -18.54 -7.49 7.72
CA VAL A 67 -19.12 -8.63 8.44
C VAL A 67 -20.63 -8.42 8.49
N PHE A 68 -21.37 -9.51 8.41
CA PHE A 68 -22.81 -9.50 8.66
C PHE A 68 -23.02 -10.06 10.06
N GLU A 69 -23.69 -9.29 10.91
CA GLU A 69 -23.92 -9.63 12.31
C GLU A 69 -25.41 -9.92 12.53
N ASP A 70 -25.70 -10.92 13.37
CA ASP A 70 -27.07 -11.17 13.81
C ASP A 70 -27.49 -10.22 14.96
N ASN A 71 -28.70 -10.40 15.48
CA ASN A 71 -29.21 -9.60 16.60
C ASN A 71 -28.40 -9.74 17.91
N ALA A 72 -27.55 -10.76 18.02
CA ALA A 72 -26.64 -10.99 19.15
C ALA A 72 -25.22 -10.47 18.88
N ALA A 73 -25.00 -9.77 17.76
CA ALA A 73 -23.70 -9.33 17.26
C ALA A 73 -22.74 -10.49 16.91
N GLU A 74 -23.28 -11.67 16.60
CA GLU A 74 -22.49 -12.81 16.13
C GLU A 74 -22.26 -12.71 14.62
N LYS A 75 -21.01 -12.92 14.18
CA LYS A 75 -20.65 -12.89 12.76
C LYS A 75 -21.26 -14.10 12.04
N ILE A 76 -22.24 -13.85 11.17
CA ILE A 76 -22.91 -14.88 10.36
C ILE A 76 -22.45 -14.90 8.90
N GLY A 77 -21.78 -13.83 8.45
CA GLY A 77 -21.33 -13.69 7.07
C GLY A 77 -20.17 -12.71 6.92
N THR A 78 -19.46 -12.80 5.80
CA THR A 78 -18.41 -11.83 5.45
C THR A 78 -18.46 -11.49 3.97
N LEU A 79 -18.12 -10.25 3.64
CA LEU A 79 -17.91 -9.77 2.27
C LEU A 79 -16.59 -9.00 2.22
N SER A 80 -15.87 -9.15 1.12
CA SER A 80 -14.63 -8.42 0.86
C SER A 80 -14.64 -7.86 -0.55
N VAL A 81 -14.32 -6.58 -0.69
CA VAL A 81 -14.28 -5.94 -2.02
C VAL A 81 -12.94 -5.25 -2.20
N LYS A 82 -12.19 -5.69 -3.23
CA LYS A 82 -10.92 -5.10 -3.62
C LYS A 82 -11.16 -3.94 -4.59
N CYS A 83 -10.66 -2.77 -4.23
CA CYS A 83 -10.83 -1.51 -4.93
C CYS A 83 -9.49 -0.96 -5.41
N PRO A 84 -9.46 -0.23 -6.54
CA PRO A 84 -8.23 0.35 -7.07
C PRO A 84 -7.81 1.63 -6.32
N THR A 85 -8.75 2.34 -5.68
CA THR A 85 -8.46 3.60 -4.97
C THR A 85 -9.18 3.66 -3.62
N VAL A 86 -8.71 4.52 -2.71
CA VAL A 86 -9.37 4.79 -1.43
C VAL A 86 -10.78 5.33 -1.63
N SER A 87 -10.98 6.19 -2.63
CA SER A 87 -12.32 6.72 -2.96
C SER A 87 -13.27 5.61 -3.37
N SER A 88 -12.83 4.71 -4.27
CA SER A 88 -13.64 3.54 -4.67
C SER A 88 -13.93 2.63 -3.48
N MET A 89 -12.97 2.44 -2.57
CA MET A 89 -13.17 1.63 -1.36
C MET A 89 -14.26 2.22 -0.45
N ASN A 90 -14.21 3.53 -0.17
CA ASN A 90 -15.21 4.18 0.67
C ASN A 90 -16.60 4.17 0.03
N SER A 91 -16.69 4.37 -1.29
CA SER A 91 -17.96 4.27 -2.02
C SER A 91 -18.51 2.85 -2.03
N ALA A 92 -17.66 1.84 -2.23
CA ALA A 92 -18.06 0.44 -2.18
C ALA A 92 -18.55 0.05 -0.77
N ALA A 93 -17.82 0.46 0.27
CA ALA A 93 -18.23 0.25 1.66
C ALA A 93 -19.61 0.85 1.93
N GLY A 94 -19.83 2.12 1.56
CA GLY A 94 -21.12 2.79 1.73
C GLY A 94 -22.25 2.11 0.97
N ALA A 95 -22.01 1.66 -0.27
CA ALA A 95 -23.00 0.97 -1.08
C ALA A 95 -23.44 -0.35 -0.45
N ILE A 96 -22.49 -1.14 0.06
CA ILE A 96 -22.79 -2.45 0.69
C ILE A 96 -23.51 -2.25 2.02
N LEU A 97 -23.07 -1.31 2.85
CA LEU A 97 -23.70 -1.03 4.15
C LEU A 97 -25.15 -0.53 3.99
N ALA A 98 -25.48 0.06 2.84
CA ALA A 98 -26.83 0.54 2.52
C ALA A 98 -27.69 -0.51 1.78
N ASP A 99 -27.15 -1.67 1.42
CA ASP A 99 -27.85 -2.69 0.63
C ASP A 99 -28.73 -3.58 1.54
N ALA A 100 -29.99 -3.17 1.68
CA ALA A 100 -30.98 -3.88 2.48
C ALA A 100 -31.34 -5.25 1.90
N ASP A 101 -31.31 -5.42 0.57
CA ASP A 101 -31.62 -6.70 -0.06
C ASP A 101 -30.53 -7.71 0.24
N LEU A 102 -29.26 -7.29 0.21
CA LEU A 102 -28.12 -8.11 0.60
C LEU A 102 -28.16 -8.47 2.09
N ALA A 103 -28.49 -7.51 2.97
CA ALA A 103 -28.65 -7.76 4.41
C ALA A 103 -29.71 -8.84 4.68
N VAL A 104 -30.88 -8.73 4.04
CA VAL A 104 -31.96 -9.73 4.14
C VAL A 104 -31.54 -11.08 3.58
N ALA A 105 -30.82 -11.10 2.44
CA ALA A 105 -30.37 -12.33 1.81
C ALA A 105 -29.32 -13.09 2.65
N VAL A 106 -28.43 -12.38 3.33
CA VAL A 106 -27.43 -12.95 4.24
C VAL A 106 -28.05 -13.29 5.61
N GLY A 107 -29.06 -12.54 6.04
CA GLY A 107 -29.78 -12.73 7.30
C GLY A 107 -29.20 -11.93 8.48
N GLY A 108 -28.47 -10.84 8.22
CA GLY A 108 -27.84 -10.02 9.26
C GLY A 108 -27.49 -8.62 8.77
N ASP A 109 -27.11 -7.76 9.72
CA ASP A 109 -26.81 -6.35 9.45
C ASP A 109 -25.34 -6.21 9.01
N PRO A 110 -25.06 -5.53 7.88
CA PRO A 110 -23.71 -5.31 7.43
C PRO A 110 -23.00 -4.26 8.30
N VAL A 111 -21.83 -4.61 8.82
CA VAL A 111 -20.95 -3.76 9.62
C VAL A 111 -19.55 -3.77 9.01
N ARG A 112 -18.91 -2.60 8.90
CA ARG A 112 -17.54 -2.50 8.41
C ARG A 112 -16.56 -2.92 9.50
N ASP A 113 -15.72 -3.91 9.18
CA ASP A 113 -14.63 -4.38 10.02
C ASP A 113 -13.33 -3.66 9.60
N ALA A 114 -13.22 -2.39 10.00
CA ALA A 114 -12.13 -1.49 9.57
C ALA A 114 -10.73 -1.95 10.02
N ASP A 115 -10.67 -2.73 11.10
CA ASP A 115 -9.42 -3.33 11.59
C ASP A 115 -8.93 -4.44 10.66
N SER A 116 -9.85 -5.11 9.97
CA SER A 116 -9.56 -6.16 8.99
C SER A 116 -9.35 -5.64 7.57
N ASP A 117 -9.56 -4.34 7.32
CA ASP A 117 -9.28 -3.72 6.02
C ASP A 117 -7.79 -3.86 5.66
N THR A 118 -7.53 -4.17 4.39
CA THR A 118 -6.15 -4.37 3.90
C THR A 118 -5.79 -3.36 2.83
N TYR A 119 -4.59 -2.80 2.94
CA TYR A 119 -4.09 -1.76 2.04
C TYR A 119 -2.73 -2.17 1.47
N SER A 120 -2.50 -1.86 0.21
CA SER A 120 -1.19 -2.00 -0.40
C SER A 120 -0.98 -0.90 -1.43
N CYS A 121 0.14 -0.19 -1.31
CA CYS A 121 0.60 0.78 -2.30
C CYS A 121 2.07 0.52 -2.57
N GLN A 122 2.42 0.40 -3.84
CA GLN A 122 3.81 0.29 -4.27
C GLN A 122 4.18 1.57 -5.01
N LEU A 123 5.16 2.27 -4.47
CA LEU A 123 5.81 3.40 -5.10
C LEU A 123 6.98 2.89 -5.95
N LYS A 124 7.10 3.42 -7.15
CA LYS A 124 8.30 3.32 -7.98
C LYS A 124 9.15 4.55 -7.71
N CYS A 125 10.41 4.31 -7.40
CA CYS A 125 11.38 5.32 -7.02
C CYS A 125 12.56 5.25 -7.98
N HIS A 126 12.95 6.39 -8.53
CA HIS A 126 14.13 6.51 -9.39
C HIS A 126 15.23 7.27 -8.65
N ASP A 127 16.26 6.55 -8.21
CA ASP A 127 17.35 7.12 -7.45
C ASP A 127 18.21 8.09 -8.28
N ALA A 128 18.98 8.97 -7.62
CA ALA A 128 19.95 9.84 -8.28
C ALA A 128 21.03 9.06 -9.04
N ASN A 129 21.32 7.82 -8.64
CA ASN A 129 22.24 6.91 -9.33
C ASN A 129 21.63 6.23 -10.56
N SER A 130 20.44 6.66 -11.02
CA SER A 130 19.67 6.07 -12.12
C SER A 130 19.12 4.67 -11.86
N GLU A 131 19.19 4.22 -10.61
CA GLU A 131 18.61 2.96 -10.17
C GLU A 131 17.09 3.10 -9.99
N THR A 132 16.32 2.09 -10.40
CA THR A 132 14.88 2.02 -10.12
C THR A 132 14.60 0.96 -9.06
N TYR A 133 14.07 1.39 -7.92
CA TYR A 133 13.65 0.51 -6.84
C TYR A 133 12.17 0.76 -6.49
N TYR A 134 11.62 -0.11 -5.65
CA TYR A 134 10.23 -0.02 -5.23
C TYR A 134 10.12 0.00 -3.72
N VAL A 135 9.27 0.88 -3.20
CA VAL A 135 8.86 0.91 -1.79
C VAL A 135 7.40 0.52 -1.71
N THR A 136 7.12 -0.61 -1.09
CA THR A 136 5.77 -1.15 -0.94
C THR A 136 5.31 -0.97 0.50
N PHE A 137 4.27 -0.19 0.69
CA PHE A 137 3.57 0.00 1.95
C PHE A 137 2.40 -0.98 2.04
N SER A 138 2.27 -1.62 3.17
CA SER A 138 1.10 -2.39 3.60
C SER A 138 0.72 -1.99 5.01
N ARG A 139 -0.44 -2.46 5.49
CA ARG A 139 -0.91 -2.15 6.84
C ARG A 139 0.11 -2.49 7.93
N ASP A 140 0.85 -3.58 7.75
CA ASP A 140 1.72 -4.15 8.79
C ASP A 140 3.21 -4.09 8.46
N LYS A 141 3.59 -3.62 7.25
CA LYS A 141 4.99 -3.62 6.82
C LYS A 141 5.30 -2.62 5.73
N VAL A 142 6.58 -2.27 5.66
CA VAL A 142 7.20 -1.55 4.55
C VAL A 142 8.27 -2.45 3.93
N ARG A 143 8.22 -2.62 2.61
CA ARG A 143 9.19 -3.44 1.87
C ARG A 143 9.89 -2.61 0.81
N ILE A 144 11.21 -2.69 0.78
CA ILE A 144 12.04 -2.15 -0.30
C ILE A 144 12.49 -3.31 -1.19
N SER A 145 12.41 -3.17 -2.49
CA SER A 145 12.85 -4.19 -3.44
C SER A 145 13.50 -3.58 -4.67
N SER A 146 14.35 -4.37 -5.33
CA SER A 146 15.05 -4.00 -6.55
C SER A 146 16.09 -2.90 -6.36
N TYR A 147 16.64 -2.75 -5.15
CA TYR A 147 17.76 -1.83 -4.88
C TYR A 147 19.10 -2.59 -4.91
N GLU A 148 20.18 -1.96 -5.36
CA GLU A 148 21.55 -2.49 -5.43
C GLU A 148 22.42 -1.74 -4.43
N ASP A 149 22.30 -0.40 -4.38
CA ASP A 149 23.02 0.44 -3.44
C ASP A 149 22.39 0.38 -2.03
N ASN A 150 23.21 0.05 -1.03
CA ASN A 150 22.77 0.04 0.37
C ASN A 150 22.46 1.45 0.90
N SER A 151 22.95 2.51 0.27
CA SER A 151 22.60 3.88 0.64
C SER A 151 21.09 4.14 0.54
N ILE A 152 20.42 3.54 -0.46
CA ILE A 152 18.96 3.60 -0.64
C ILE A 152 18.25 3.01 0.59
N LEU A 153 18.69 1.84 1.06
CA LEU A 153 18.13 1.21 2.26
C LEU A 153 18.28 2.14 3.47
N THR A 154 19.48 2.68 3.70
CA THR A 154 19.74 3.58 4.83
C THR A 154 18.89 4.85 4.80
N VAL A 155 18.69 5.45 3.61
CA VAL A 155 17.84 6.64 3.44
C VAL A 155 16.38 6.33 3.79
N VAL A 156 15.84 5.22 3.27
CA VAL A 156 14.46 4.83 3.53
C VAL A 156 14.26 4.43 5.00
N GLU A 157 15.22 3.74 5.62
CA GLU A 157 15.19 3.40 7.05
C GLU A 157 15.20 4.66 7.92
N THR A 158 16.11 5.59 7.64
CA THR A 158 16.22 6.86 8.37
C THR A 158 14.93 7.67 8.27
N TRP A 159 14.33 7.74 7.08
CA TRP A 159 13.03 8.39 6.92
C TRP A 159 11.93 7.65 7.68
N ALA A 160 11.85 6.32 7.58
CA ALA A 160 10.82 5.54 8.23
C ALA A 160 10.85 5.70 9.76
N ASP A 161 12.03 5.85 10.37
CA ASP A 161 12.18 6.13 11.80
C ASP A 161 11.63 7.51 12.23
N THR A 162 11.49 8.46 11.29
CA THR A 162 10.85 9.75 11.57
C THR A 162 9.33 9.71 11.50
N VAL A 163 8.75 8.67 10.90
CA VAL A 163 7.30 8.53 10.72
C VAL A 163 6.74 7.68 11.85
N ALA A 164 6.05 8.30 12.81
CA ALA A 164 5.55 7.63 14.00
C ALA A 164 4.67 6.39 13.71
N ALA A 165 3.91 6.40 12.61
CA ALA A 165 3.06 5.27 12.20
C ALA A 165 3.84 4.09 11.59
N LEU A 166 5.14 4.27 11.29
CA LEU A 166 6.04 3.25 10.76
C LEU A 166 7.11 2.80 11.77
N ALA A 167 7.14 3.43 12.95
CA ALA A 167 8.14 3.21 13.99
C ALA A 167 8.09 1.78 14.55
#